data_AF-A0A961UF23-F1
#
_entry.id   AF-A0A961UF23-F1
#
_cell.length_a   1.000
_cell.length_b   1.000
_cell.length_c   1.000
_cell.angle_alpha   90.00
_cell.angle_beta   90.00
_cell.angle_gamma   90.00
#
_symmetry.space_group_name_H-M   'P 1'
#
loop_
_entity.id
_entity.type
_entity.pdbx_description
1 polymer ?
#
loop_
_entity_poly.entity_id
_entity_poly.type
_entity_poly.pdbx_seq_one_letter_code
_entity_poly.pdbx_strand_id
1 'polypeptide(L)'
;MNEKHLDPAKSVIAKLGGVEAVANVTGKHVSRIYRWMYPKDRGGTGGFIPQSDYGALLSYARASGIELSPSEFVEPLPAVVGGQS
;
A
#
# COMPACT_ATOMS: atom_id res chain seq x y z
N MET A 1 15.09 6.63 5.34
CA MET A 1 13.66 6.42 4.96
C MET A 1 12.86 7.51 5.65
N ASN A 2 12.29 8.45 4.88
CA ASN A 2 11.77 9.73 5.38
C ASN A 2 10.50 9.53 6.23
N GLU A 3 10.42 10.19 7.38
CA GLU A 3 9.34 10.20 8.40
C GLU A 3 7.98 10.76 7.89
N LYS A 4 7.69 10.69 6.59
CA LYS A 4 6.60 11.42 5.90
C LYS A 4 5.61 10.53 5.13
N HIS A 5 5.82 9.21 5.12
CA HIS A 5 4.91 8.28 4.45
C HIS A 5 3.83 7.79 5.42
N LEU A 6 2.58 7.98 5.01
CA LEU A 6 1.38 7.66 5.77
C LEU A 6 0.89 6.25 5.46
N ASP A 7 0.33 5.63 6.49
CA ASP A 7 -0.39 4.36 6.42
C ASP A 7 -1.87 4.61 6.08
N PRO A 8 -2.61 3.63 5.50
CA PRO A 8 -2.23 2.25 5.14
C PRO A 8 -1.28 2.06 3.94
N ALA A 9 -1.19 3.04 3.04
CA ALA A 9 -0.52 2.90 1.75
C ALA A 9 0.95 2.49 1.90
N LYS A 10 1.67 3.07 2.88
CA LYS A 10 3.06 2.72 3.15
C LYS A 10 3.24 1.22 3.41
N SER A 11 2.46 0.64 4.31
CA SER A 11 2.63 -0.77 4.69
C SER A 11 2.18 -1.71 3.58
N VAL A 12 1.08 -1.42 2.90
CA VAL A 12 0.61 -2.21 1.75
C VAL A 12 1.65 -2.20 0.62
N ILE A 13 2.20 -1.02 0.26
CA ILE A 13 3.21 -0.92 -0.79
C ILE A 13 4.48 -1.68 -0.38
N ALA A 14 4.92 -1.59 0.87
CA ALA A 14 6.08 -2.33 1.35
C ALA A 14 5.86 -3.85 1.26
N LYS A 15 4.67 -4.33 1.66
CA LYS A 15 4.28 -5.75 1.62
C LYS A 15 4.23 -6.32 0.20
N LEU A 16 3.88 -5.47 -0.77
CA LEU A 16 3.80 -5.84 -2.19
C LEU A 16 5.14 -5.80 -2.95
N GLY A 17 6.26 -5.56 -2.26
CA GLY A 17 7.58 -5.49 -2.87
C GLY A 17 8.04 -4.08 -3.25
N GLY A 18 7.36 -3.05 -2.74
CA GLY A 18 7.76 -1.65 -2.88
C GLY A 18 7.10 -0.91 -4.05
N VAL A 19 7.53 0.34 -4.22
CA VAL A 19 6.92 1.30 -5.16
C VAL A 19 6.99 0.83 -6.61
N GLU A 20 8.11 0.22 -7.02
CA GLU A 20 8.32 -0.22 -8.40
C GLU A 20 7.43 -1.41 -8.77
N ALA A 21 7.29 -2.39 -7.86
CA ALA A 21 6.38 -3.52 -8.05
C ALA A 21 4.93 -3.03 -8.20
N VAL A 22 4.49 -2.13 -7.30
CA VAL A 22 3.14 -1.54 -7.35
C VAL A 22 2.91 -0.71 -8.61
N ALA A 23 3.92 0.05 -9.06
CA ALA A 23 3.86 0.80 -10.31
C ALA A 23 3.66 -0.13 -11.52
N ASN A 24 4.40 -1.24 -11.58
CA ASN A 24 4.26 -2.23 -12.63
C ASN A 24 2.88 -2.91 -12.64
N VAL A 25 2.38 -3.30 -11.46
CA VAL A 25 1.06 -3.94 -11.31
C VAL A 25 -0.09 -3.02 -11.73
N THR A 26 0.01 -1.73 -11.39
CA THR A 26 -1.08 -0.76 -11.62
C THR A 26 -0.95 -0.02 -12.95
N GLY A 27 0.18 -0.17 -13.66
CA GLY A 27 0.51 0.60 -14.86
C GLY A 27 0.70 2.10 -14.60
N LYS A 28 0.90 2.51 -13.34
CA LYS A 28 1.01 3.91 -12.94
C LYS A 28 2.47 4.30 -12.75
N HIS A 29 2.77 5.56 -13.07
CA HIS A 29 4.09 6.11 -12.83
C HIS A 29 4.46 6.07 -11.33
N VAL A 30 5.71 5.74 -11.02
CA VAL A 30 6.25 5.62 -9.64
C VAL A 30 5.96 6.85 -8.77
N SER A 31 6.01 8.06 -9.34
CA SER A 31 5.69 9.29 -8.59
C SER A 31 4.23 9.33 -8.12
N ARG A 32 3.29 8.71 -8.85
CA ARG A 32 1.88 8.62 -8.43
C ARG A 32 1.73 7.66 -7.25
N ILE A 33 2.51 6.59 -7.23
CA ILE A 33 2.55 5.63 -6.11
C ILE A 33 3.12 6.29 -4.86
N TYR A 34 4.21 7.08 -4.98
CA TYR A 34 4.73 7.86 -3.84
C TYR A 34 3.69 8.81 -3.23
N ARG A 35 2.86 9.45 -4.07
CA ARG A 35 1.80 10.35 -3.60
C ARG A 35 0.71 9.65 -2.78
N TRP A 36 0.53 8.34 -2.93
CA TRP A 36 -0.42 7.60 -2.10
C TRP A 36 0.00 7.60 -0.62
N MET A 37 1.29 7.71 -0.35
CA MET A 37 1.83 7.78 1.00
C MET A 37 1.90 9.22 1.53
N TYR A 38 1.52 10.25 0.77
CA TYR A 38 1.64 11.64 1.22
C TYR A 38 0.34 12.16 1.84
N PRO A 39 0.43 13.14 2.76
CA PRO A 39 -0.74 13.86 3.26
C PRO A 39 -1.46 14.62 2.14
N LYS A 40 -2.77 14.83 2.30
CA LYS A 40 -3.60 15.57 1.32
C LYS A 40 -3.11 16.99 1.06
N ASP A 41 -2.63 17.69 2.10
CA ASP A 41 -2.05 19.03 2.00
C ASP A 41 -0.84 19.11 1.04
N ARG A 42 -0.12 18.00 0.86
CA ARG A 42 1.00 17.90 -0.10
C ARG A 42 0.59 17.28 -1.45
N GLY A 43 -0.70 17.28 -1.75
CA GLY A 43 -1.24 16.67 -2.98
C GLY A 43 -1.18 15.14 -2.98
N GLY A 44 -1.12 14.52 -1.80
CA GLY A 44 -1.25 13.08 -1.63
C GLY A 44 -2.69 12.62 -1.41
N THR A 45 -2.87 11.35 -1.10
CA THR A 45 -4.19 10.76 -0.81
C THR A 45 -4.52 10.72 0.68
N GLY A 46 -3.58 11.13 1.54
CA GLY A 46 -3.70 10.99 2.99
C GLY A 46 -3.30 9.62 3.52
N GLY A 47 -2.46 8.89 2.79
CA GLY A 47 -2.05 7.53 3.18
C GLY A 47 -2.93 6.43 2.60
N PHE A 48 -3.86 6.71 1.70
CA PHE A 48 -4.77 5.71 1.15
C PHE A 48 -4.44 5.38 -0.30
N ILE A 49 -4.43 4.09 -0.63
CA ILE A 49 -4.39 3.67 -2.04
C ILE A 49 -5.79 3.95 -2.64
N PRO A 50 -5.91 4.44 -3.88
CA PRO A 50 -7.20 4.61 -4.54
C PRO A 50 -7.91 3.27 -4.73
N GLN A 51 -9.22 3.23 -4.47
CA GLN A 51 -10.02 1.99 -4.55
C GLN A 51 -9.98 1.32 -5.94
N SER A 52 -9.84 2.10 -7.02
CA SER A 52 -9.71 1.58 -8.37
C SER A 52 -8.49 0.65 -8.56
N ASP A 53 -7.47 0.76 -7.70
CA ASP A 53 -6.26 -0.05 -7.77
C ASP A 53 -6.32 -1.34 -6.91
N TYR A 54 -7.34 -1.48 -6.03
CA TYR A 54 -7.39 -2.58 -5.06
C TYR A 54 -7.43 -3.96 -5.73
N GLY A 55 -8.27 -4.10 -6.76
CA GLY A 55 -8.43 -5.38 -7.46
C GLY A 55 -7.12 -5.88 -8.08
N ALA A 56 -6.37 -5.00 -8.73
CA ALA A 56 -5.08 -5.35 -9.33
C ALA A 56 -4.06 -5.77 -8.28
N LEU A 57 -3.99 -5.03 -7.16
CA LEU A 57 -3.04 -5.31 -6.08
C LEU A 57 -3.37 -6.59 -5.31
N LEU A 58 -4.64 -6.82 -5.01
CA LEU A 58 -5.12 -8.06 -4.38
C LEU A 58 -4.88 -9.28 -5.29
N SER A 59 -5.14 -9.14 -6.59
CA SER A 59 -4.88 -10.21 -7.57
C SER A 59 -3.38 -10.53 -7.65
N TYR A 60 -2.53 -9.51 -7.69
CA TYR A 60 -1.08 -9.68 -7.68
C TYR A 60 -0.57 -10.32 -6.38
N ALA A 61 -1.09 -9.90 -5.22
CA ALA A 61 -0.74 -10.49 -3.93
C ALA A 61 -1.06 -11.99 -3.91
N ARG A 62 -2.28 -12.36 -4.31
CA ARG A 62 -2.70 -13.76 -4.41
C ARG A 62 -1.83 -14.56 -5.37
N ALA A 63 -1.53 -14.02 -6.55
CA ALA A 63 -0.69 -14.69 -7.54
C ALA A 63 0.77 -14.86 -7.06
N SER A 64 1.24 -13.97 -6.19
CA SER A 64 2.60 -13.97 -5.65
C SER A 64 2.71 -14.68 -4.29
N GLY A 65 1.63 -15.28 -3.78
CA GLY A 65 1.60 -15.92 -2.46
C GLY A 65 1.74 -14.95 -1.28
N ILE A 66 1.46 -13.66 -1.49
CA ILE A 66 1.49 -12.63 -0.46
C ILE A 66 0.11 -12.57 0.19
N GLU A 67 0.04 -12.81 1.50
CA GLU A 67 -1.19 -12.65 2.27
C GLU A 67 -1.54 -11.18 2.41
N LEU A 68 -2.50 -10.68 1.63
CA LEU A 68 -2.95 -9.28 1.70
C LEU A 68 -4.48 -9.25 1.79
N SER A 69 -5.00 -8.65 2.87
CA SER A 69 -6.44 -8.52 3.09
C SER A 69 -6.98 -7.17 2.62
N PRO A 70 -8.23 -7.10 2.10
CA PRO A 70 -8.87 -5.83 1.73
C PRO A 70 -8.93 -4.81 2.88
N SER A 71 -9.05 -5.27 4.13
CA SER A 71 -9.04 -4.41 5.31
C SER A 71 -7.72 -3.63 5.46
N GLU A 72 -6.60 -4.16 5.00
CA GLU A 72 -5.30 -3.47 5.09
C GLU A 72 -5.21 -2.21 4.21
N PHE A 73 -6.17 -1.99 3.32
CA PHE A 73 -6.25 -0.76 2.52
C PHE A 73 -7.00 0.38 3.24
N VAL A 74 -7.77 0.05 4.28
CA VAL A 74 -8.62 0.98 5.03
C VAL A 74 -8.16 1.14 6.47
N GLU A 75 -7.63 0.08 7.05
CA GLU A 75 -7.09 0.04 8.40
C GLU A 75 -5.58 -0.07 8.33
N PRO A 76 -4.85 0.71 9.14
CA PRO A 76 -3.42 0.50 9.25
C PRO A 76 -3.15 -0.91 9.77
N LEU A 77 -2.15 -1.56 9.20
CA LEU A 77 -1.73 -2.89 9.64
C LEU A 77 -1.54 -2.88 11.16
N PRO A 78 -2.24 -3.74 11.95
CA PRO A 78 -1.91 -3.86 13.36
C PRO A 78 -0.43 -4.22 13.41
N ALA A 79 0.37 -3.36 14.07
CA ALA A 79 1.77 -3.65 14.30
C ALA A 79 1.82 -5.02 14.97
N VAL A 80 2.31 -6.02 14.23
CA VAL A 80 2.24 -7.46 14.54
C VAL A 80 2.16 -7.67 16.04
N VAL A 81 0.95 -7.93 16.56
CA VAL A 81 0.82 -8.44 17.92
C VAL A 81 1.41 -9.83 17.85
N GLY A 82 2.62 -9.96 18.38
CA GLY A 82 3.30 -11.23 18.52
C GLY A 82 2.35 -12.26 19.12
N GLY A 83 2.46 -13.49 18.61
CA GLY A 83 1.49 -14.55 18.78
C GLY A 83 0.92 -14.68 20.19
N GLN A 84 -0.36 -15.04 20.25
CA GLN A 84 -0.87 -15.75 21.40
C GLN A 84 -1.09 -17.20 20.97
N SER A 85 -0.19 -18.02 21.50
CA SER A 85 -0.28 -19.48 21.59
C SER A 85 -1.62 -19.96 22.14
#